data_AF-A0A7J8NFB1-F1
#
_entry.id   AF-A0A7J8NFB1-F1
#
_cell.length_a   1.000
_cell.length_b   1.000
_cell.length_c   1.000
_cell.angle_alpha   90.00
_cell.angle_beta   90.00
_cell.angle_gamma   90.00
#
_symmetry.space_group_name_H-M   'P 1'
#
loop_
_entity.id
_entity.type
_entity.pdbx_description
1 polymer ?
#
loop_
_entity_poly.entity_id
_entity_poly.type
_entity_poly.pdbx_seq_one_letter_code
_entity_poly.pdbx_strand_id
1 'polypeptide(L)'
;MKNSSKNGVLVLQPRRLPDFLRSVKLKYVKLGYHYLVSHLLKLCLVPVMAAVIIKASRLSLDDIHQMWLQLEYNLVRVVVFSAIFVFGSTVYVMTRKRFIYLVDYACYLPPQHLKADHRHFMDYAKEAADFDEPTMEFLRKIMERSGLGDETGAPPSMHCFPPRPSMAAARQEAELVMFGALDTLFASTNVKPRDIGILVVNCSLFNPTPSLTAMIINKYKMRGNIKSFNLSGMGCSAGVIAIDLAKDMLQVHRNNYAVVFSTENMTQNWYSGTEKSMLISNCLFRLGGSAVLLSNKSGDRGRSKYKLIHVVRTHCGANDKAFKCVYQEEDNVGKIGVSLSKELMAIAGNALKTNITTLGPLVLPISEQFLFFVTLVAKKLFNAKIKPYVPDFKLAFEHFCIHAGGRGVIDELEKNMQLSPLHVEASRMTLHRFGNTSSSSIWYELAYMEAKGRMRKGDRIWQVAFGSGFKCNSAVWLALKNVKPSCSNPWEDCIHKYPVKLNL
;
A
#
# COMPACT_ATOMS: atom_id res chain seq x y z
N MET A 1 -0.87 10.09 64.91
CA MET A 1 -0.73 8.72 64.38
C MET A 1 -0.60 8.79 62.87
N LYS A 2 0.47 8.18 62.33
CA LYS A 2 0.86 8.14 60.92
C LYS A 2 -0.23 7.47 60.07
N ASN A 3 -0.49 7.97 58.87
CA ASN A 3 -0.83 7.09 57.75
C ASN A 3 -0.19 7.59 56.46
N SER A 4 0.68 6.73 55.93
CA SER A 4 1.53 6.93 54.77
C SER A 4 0.83 6.34 53.55
N SER A 5 0.52 7.15 52.54
CA SER A 5 0.06 6.63 51.23
C SER A 5 1.27 6.37 50.34
N LYS A 6 1.68 5.10 50.24
CA LYS A 6 2.61 4.62 49.21
C LYS A 6 1.88 4.59 47.86
N ASN A 7 2.15 5.57 47.01
CA ASN A 7 1.80 5.49 45.58
C ASN A 7 2.81 4.59 44.86
N GLY A 8 2.45 3.31 44.72
CA GLY A 8 3.18 2.35 43.91
C GLY A 8 2.98 2.61 42.41
N VAL A 9 4.09 2.59 41.68
CA VAL A 9 4.18 2.65 40.22
C VAL A 9 3.41 1.49 39.60
N LEU A 10 2.24 1.76 39.00
CA LEU A 10 1.52 0.80 38.18
C LEU A 10 2.22 0.67 36.81
N VAL A 11 2.94 -0.42 36.64
CA VAL A 11 3.47 -0.88 35.35
C VAL A 11 2.30 -1.09 34.39
N LEU A 12 2.25 -0.27 33.33
CA LEU A 12 1.23 -0.29 32.28
C LEU A 12 1.27 -1.62 31.51
N GLN A 13 0.31 -2.51 31.75
CA GLN A 13 0.00 -3.61 30.82
C GLN A 13 -0.63 -3.05 29.53
N PRO A 14 -0.20 -3.49 28.33
CA PRO A 14 -0.87 -3.11 27.09
C PRO A 14 -2.28 -3.70 27.08
N ARG A 15 -3.31 -2.85 26.95
CA ARG A 15 -4.70 -3.30 26.79
C ARG A 15 -4.80 -4.12 25.49
N ARG A 16 -5.10 -5.41 25.62
CA ARG A 16 -5.30 -6.37 24.53
C ARG A 16 -6.46 -5.94 23.61
N LEU A 17 -6.31 -6.22 22.32
CA LEU A 17 -7.33 -6.02 21.27
C LEU A 17 -8.66 -6.71 21.60
N PRO A 18 -9.80 -6.19 21.09
CA PRO A 18 -11.06 -6.91 21.10
C PRO A 18 -10.97 -8.17 20.21
N ASP A 19 -11.55 -9.26 20.72
CA ASP A 19 -11.60 -10.55 20.04
C ASP A 19 -12.27 -10.43 18.66
N PHE A 20 -11.52 -10.79 17.62
CA PHE A 20 -11.73 -10.50 16.18
C PHE A 20 -13.05 -10.99 15.57
N LEU A 21 -14.08 -11.37 16.32
CA LEU A 21 -14.94 -12.47 15.90
C LEU A 21 -16.43 -12.23 16.03
N ARG A 22 -16.83 -11.04 16.47
CA ARG A 22 -18.25 -10.68 16.71
C ARG A 22 -18.91 -9.92 15.56
N SER A 23 -18.18 -9.21 14.68
CA SER A 23 -18.76 -8.26 13.69
C SER A 23 -18.90 -8.73 12.22
N VAL A 24 -18.57 -9.99 11.89
CA VAL A 24 -18.35 -10.47 10.51
C VAL A 24 -19.63 -10.89 9.76
N LYS A 25 -20.80 -10.83 10.42
CA LYS A 25 -21.95 -11.72 10.13
C LYS A 25 -22.74 -11.50 8.83
N LEU A 26 -22.72 -10.30 8.22
CA LEU A 26 -23.68 -9.94 7.14
C LEU A 26 -23.06 -9.68 5.75
N LYS A 27 -21.79 -9.27 5.66
CA LYS A 27 -21.15 -8.95 4.36
C LYS A 27 -20.85 -10.19 3.51
N TYR A 28 -20.59 -11.34 4.13
CA TYR A 28 -20.15 -12.56 3.44
C TYR A 28 -21.24 -13.28 2.66
N VAL A 29 -22.46 -13.29 3.18
CA VAL A 29 -23.61 -13.88 2.46
C VAL A 29 -23.86 -13.12 1.16
N LYS A 30 -23.75 -11.78 1.20
CA LYS A 30 -23.84 -10.94 0.00
C LYS A 30 -22.69 -11.17 -0.97
N LEU A 31 -21.45 -11.36 -0.51
CA LEU A 31 -20.29 -11.58 -1.36
C LEU A 31 -20.34 -12.95 -2.06
N GLY A 32 -20.72 -14.01 -1.35
CA GLY A 32 -20.91 -15.35 -1.92
C GLY A 32 -22.04 -15.38 -2.95
N TYR A 33 -23.17 -14.73 -2.64
CA TYR A 33 -24.29 -14.58 -3.59
C TYR A 33 -23.89 -13.77 -4.82
N HIS A 34 -23.16 -12.65 -4.61
CA HIS A 34 -22.67 -11.83 -5.72
C HIS A 34 -21.69 -12.61 -6.60
N TYR A 35 -20.75 -13.38 -6.04
CA TYR A 35 -19.84 -14.20 -6.83
C TYR A 35 -20.59 -15.23 -7.69
N LEU A 36 -21.54 -15.95 -7.08
CA LEU A 36 -22.37 -16.95 -7.75
C LEU A 36 -23.16 -16.32 -8.91
N VAL A 37 -23.82 -15.18 -8.67
CA VAL A 37 -24.59 -14.45 -9.69
C VAL A 37 -23.68 -13.88 -10.78
N SER A 38 -22.55 -13.29 -10.41
CA SER A 38 -21.60 -12.66 -11.35
C SER A 38 -20.92 -13.67 -12.27
N HIS A 39 -20.79 -14.92 -11.81
CA HIS A 39 -20.08 -15.99 -12.53
C HIS A 39 -21.03 -17.08 -13.02
N LEU A 40 -22.35 -16.94 -12.82
CA LEU A 40 -23.37 -17.91 -13.21
C LEU A 40 -23.29 -18.25 -14.71
N LEU A 41 -23.22 -17.23 -15.56
CA LEU A 41 -23.05 -17.42 -17.01
C LEU A 41 -21.79 -18.24 -17.34
N LYS A 42 -20.66 -17.98 -16.67
CA LYS A 42 -19.42 -18.76 -16.87
C LYS A 42 -19.58 -20.20 -16.38
N LEU A 43 -20.21 -20.39 -15.23
CA LEU A 43 -20.48 -21.70 -14.63
C LEU A 43 -21.44 -22.54 -15.50
N CYS A 44 -22.43 -21.90 -16.15
CA CYS A 44 -23.32 -22.54 -17.11
C CYS A 44 -22.64 -22.79 -18.47
N LEU A 45 -21.72 -21.92 -18.90
CA LEU A 45 -20.99 -22.07 -20.18
C LEU A 45 -19.93 -23.19 -20.14
N VAL A 46 -19.36 -23.50 -18.98
CA VAL A 46 -18.36 -24.58 -18.83
C VAL A 46 -18.88 -25.95 -19.27
N PRO A 47 -20.05 -26.45 -18.79
CA PRO A 47 -20.60 -27.71 -19.26
C PRO A 47 -21.02 -27.67 -20.74
N VAL A 48 -21.45 -26.52 -21.25
CA VAL A 48 -21.73 -26.35 -22.70
C VAL A 48 -20.45 -26.48 -23.53
N MET A 49 -19.37 -25.81 -23.13
CA MET A 49 -18.07 -25.93 -23.80
C MET A 49 -17.51 -27.36 -23.71
N ALA A 50 -17.66 -28.02 -22.57
CA ALA A 50 -17.28 -29.42 -22.41
C ALA A 50 -18.09 -30.33 -23.34
N ALA A 51 -19.40 -30.12 -23.46
CA ALA A 51 -20.26 -30.85 -24.38
C ALA A 51 -19.87 -30.62 -25.85
N VAL A 52 -19.53 -29.38 -26.23
CA VAL A 52 -19.04 -29.05 -27.58
C VAL A 52 -17.72 -29.74 -27.87
N ILE A 53 -16.76 -29.74 -26.93
CA ILE A 53 -15.47 -30.42 -27.09
C ILE A 53 -15.66 -31.93 -27.24
N ILE A 54 -16.51 -32.55 -26.41
CA ILE A 54 -16.83 -33.98 -26.49
C ILE A 54 -17.49 -34.34 -27.82
N LYS A 55 -18.34 -33.46 -28.35
CA LYS A 55 -18.99 -33.66 -29.65
C LYS A 55 -18.02 -33.46 -30.80
N ALA A 56 -17.13 -32.47 -30.71
CA ALA A 56 -16.08 -32.21 -31.68
C ALA A 56 -15.05 -33.35 -31.75
N SER A 57 -14.73 -33.99 -30.62
CA SER A 57 -13.81 -35.15 -30.58
C SER A 57 -14.43 -36.43 -31.17
N ARG A 58 -15.72 -36.43 -31.50
CA ARG A 58 -16.45 -37.56 -32.09
C ARG A 58 -16.78 -37.35 -33.57
N LEU A 59 -16.33 -36.24 -34.17
CA LEU A 59 -16.57 -35.95 -35.59
C LEU A 59 -15.75 -36.89 -36.49
N SER A 60 -16.41 -37.50 -37.46
CA SER A 60 -15.77 -38.26 -38.54
C SER A 60 -15.45 -37.36 -39.75
N LEU A 61 -14.62 -37.84 -40.68
CA LEU A 61 -14.29 -37.09 -41.91
C LEU A 61 -15.52 -36.86 -42.81
N ASP A 62 -16.49 -37.78 -42.80
CA ASP A 62 -17.76 -37.65 -43.53
C ASP A 62 -18.67 -36.56 -42.94
N ASP A 63 -18.68 -36.40 -41.61
CA ASP A 63 -19.43 -35.32 -40.94
C ASP A 63 -18.87 -33.94 -41.32
N ILE A 64 -17.55 -33.83 -41.48
CA ILE A 64 -16.89 -32.59 -41.91
C ILE A 64 -17.26 -32.29 -43.37
N HIS A 65 -17.32 -33.31 -44.24
CA HIS A 65 -17.72 -33.14 -45.63
C HIS A 65 -19.19 -32.70 -45.77
N GLN A 66 -20.11 -33.28 -44.99
CA GLN A 66 -21.51 -32.84 -44.96
C GLN A 66 -21.67 -31.42 -44.39
N MET A 67 -20.91 -31.05 -43.35
CA MET A 67 -20.90 -29.68 -42.84
C MET A 67 -20.42 -28.68 -43.91
N TRP A 68 -19.42 -29.06 -44.72
CA TRP A 68 -18.91 -28.23 -45.82
C TRP A 68 -19.97 -27.98 -46.89
N LEU A 69 -20.68 -29.03 -47.31
CA LEU A 69 -21.81 -28.93 -48.26
C LEU A 69 -22.96 -28.06 -47.69
N GLN A 70 -23.28 -28.18 -46.40
CA GLN A 70 -24.31 -27.33 -45.77
C GLN A 70 -23.90 -25.86 -45.62
N LEU A 71 -22.60 -25.56 -45.51
CA LEU A 71 -22.08 -24.20 -45.46
C LEU A 71 -22.26 -23.46 -46.79
N GLU A 72 -22.06 -24.16 -47.91
CA GLU A 72 -22.22 -23.64 -49.27
C GLU A 72 -23.66 -23.17 -49.56
N TYR A 73 -24.65 -23.90 -49.04
CA TYR A 73 -26.08 -23.59 -49.22
C TYR A 73 -26.67 -22.64 -48.16
N ASN A 74 -25.91 -22.26 -47.13
CA ASN A 74 -26.37 -21.39 -46.04
C ASN A 74 -25.48 -20.13 -45.86
N LEU A 75 -25.11 -19.49 -46.97
CA LEU A 75 -24.33 -18.25 -47.00
C LEU A 75 -24.88 -17.20 -46.00
N VAL A 76 -26.20 -17.05 -45.92
CA VAL A 76 -26.87 -16.13 -44.99
C VAL A 76 -26.53 -16.47 -43.53
N ARG A 77 -26.57 -17.76 -43.13
CA ARG A 77 -26.23 -18.16 -41.76
C ARG A 77 -24.76 -17.93 -41.46
N VAL A 78 -23.87 -18.26 -42.39
CA VAL A 78 -22.42 -18.04 -42.24
C VAL A 78 -22.10 -16.55 -42.07
N VAL A 79 -22.71 -15.69 -42.87
CA VAL A 79 -22.56 -14.23 -42.77
C VAL A 79 -23.09 -13.72 -41.43
N VAL A 80 -24.28 -14.15 -41.01
CA VAL A 80 -24.87 -13.74 -39.72
C VAL A 80 -24.00 -14.20 -38.54
N PHE A 81 -23.57 -15.45 -38.50
CA PHE A 81 -22.70 -15.95 -37.43
C PHE A 81 -21.34 -15.25 -37.42
N SER A 82 -20.75 -14.99 -38.59
CA SER A 82 -19.49 -14.25 -38.71
C SER A 82 -19.65 -12.81 -38.23
N ALA A 83 -20.74 -12.14 -38.59
CA ALA A 83 -21.04 -10.78 -38.12
C ALA A 83 -21.23 -10.73 -36.60
N ILE A 84 -21.99 -11.67 -36.03
CA ILE A 84 -22.18 -11.79 -34.57
C ILE A 84 -20.84 -12.10 -33.89
N PHE A 85 -20.03 -13.00 -34.45
CA PHE A 85 -18.72 -13.34 -33.89
C PHE A 85 -17.76 -12.15 -33.92
N VAL A 86 -17.67 -11.43 -35.05
CA VAL A 86 -16.81 -10.25 -35.18
C VAL A 86 -17.30 -9.13 -34.27
N PHE A 87 -18.61 -8.85 -34.24
CA PHE A 87 -19.18 -7.84 -33.35
C PHE A 87 -18.96 -8.22 -31.88
N GLY A 88 -19.30 -9.44 -31.49
CA GLY A 88 -19.10 -9.97 -30.14
C GLY A 88 -17.64 -9.96 -29.70
N SER A 89 -16.72 -10.37 -30.58
CA SER A 89 -15.27 -10.31 -30.34
C SER A 89 -14.77 -8.88 -30.20
N THR A 90 -15.27 -7.97 -31.03
CA THR A 90 -14.92 -6.54 -30.99
C THR A 90 -15.40 -5.91 -29.68
N VAL A 91 -16.68 -6.12 -29.33
CA VAL A 91 -17.26 -5.66 -28.05
C VAL A 91 -16.50 -6.28 -26.88
N TYR A 92 -16.17 -7.57 -26.92
CA TYR A 92 -15.39 -8.23 -25.88
C TYR A 92 -13.98 -7.60 -25.74
N VAL A 93 -13.27 -7.38 -26.84
CA VAL A 93 -11.95 -6.76 -26.85
C VAL A 93 -12.01 -5.30 -26.39
N MET A 94 -13.09 -4.59 -26.69
CA MET A 94 -13.30 -3.23 -26.25
C MET A 94 -13.74 -3.13 -24.78
N THR A 95 -14.46 -4.10 -24.25
CA THR A 95 -15.02 -4.06 -22.88
C THR A 95 -14.17 -4.80 -21.85
N ARG A 96 -13.24 -5.68 -22.29
CA ARG A 96 -12.35 -6.39 -21.38
C ARG A 96 -11.49 -5.43 -20.57
N LYS A 97 -11.38 -5.71 -19.27
CA LYS A 97 -10.45 -5.01 -18.38
C LYS A 97 -9.02 -5.23 -18.87
N ARG A 98 -8.23 -4.17 -18.86
CA ARG A 98 -6.80 -4.25 -19.18
C ARG A 98 -6.00 -4.64 -17.95
N PHE A 99 -4.90 -5.32 -18.21
CA PHE A 99 -3.90 -5.51 -17.17
C PHE A 99 -3.19 -4.18 -16.91
N ILE A 100 -2.95 -3.91 -15.63
CA ILE A 100 -2.13 -2.80 -15.17
C ILE A 100 -0.79 -3.40 -14.78
N TYR A 101 0.24 -2.92 -15.44
CA TYR A 101 1.62 -3.35 -15.24
C TYR A 101 2.36 -2.29 -14.44
N LEU A 102 3.18 -2.75 -13.49
CA LEU A 102 4.21 -1.92 -12.89
C LEU A 102 5.48 -2.09 -13.72
N VAL A 103 5.82 -1.05 -14.47
CA VAL A 103 6.98 -1.06 -15.37
C VAL A 103 8.24 -1.05 -14.52
N ASP A 104 8.37 -0.03 -13.68
CA ASP A 104 9.40 0.12 -12.66
C ASP A 104 8.95 1.15 -11.60
N TYR A 105 9.74 1.29 -10.54
CA TYR A 105 9.58 2.31 -9.51
C TYR A 105 10.95 2.76 -8.99
N ALA A 106 11.00 3.94 -8.39
CA ALA A 106 12.18 4.49 -7.75
C ALA A 106 11.79 5.03 -6.37
N CYS A 107 12.70 4.89 -5.40
CA CYS A 107 12.57 5.48 -4.07
C CYS A 107 13.66 6.54 -3.90
N TYR A 108 13.32 7.66 -3.30
CA TYR A 108 14.29 8.70 -2.98
C TYR A 108 15.26 8.20 -1.91
N LEU A 109 16.56 8.26 -2.18
CA LEU A 109 17.60 7.98 -1.20
C LEU A 109 18.17 9.31 -0.70
N PRO A 110 17.93 9.70 0.57
CA PRO A 110 18.52 10.92 1.11
C PRO A 110 20.06 10.88 1.01
N PRO A 111 20.71 11.97 0.54
CA PRO A 111 22.16 12.07 0.52
C PRO A 111 22.74 12.00 1.94
N GLN A 112 24.02 11.64 2.06
CA GLN A 112 24.66 11.37 3.36
C GLN A 112 24.56 12.55 4.35
N HIS A 113 24.66 13.79 3.88
CA HIS A 113 24.57 14.99 4.72
C HIS A 113 23.17 15.23 5.30
N LEU A 114 22.14 14.52 4.83
CA LEU A 114 20.78 14.59 5.39
C LEU A 114 20.46 13.46 6.36
N LYS A 115 21.42 12.58 6.67
CA LYS A 115 21.26 11.57 7.71
C LYS A 115 21.20 12.27 9.07
N ALA A 116 20.20 11.92 9.88
CA ALA A 116 20.02 12.38 11.23
C ALA A 116 19.98 11.18 12.17
N ASP A 117 21.00 11.10 13.03
CA ASP A 117 21.07 10.10 14.09
C ASP A 117 20.20 10.53 15.30
N HIS A 118 20.14 9.68 16.32
CA HIS A 118 19.36 10.00 17.52
C HIS A 118 19.86 11.26 18.23
N ARG A 119 21.17 11.56 18.21
CA ARG A 119 21.72 12.74 18.89
C ARG A 119 21.31 14.02 18.18
N HIS A 120 21.46 14.04 16.86
CA HIS A 120 21.04 15.15 16.02
C HIS A 120 19.54 15.45 16.18
N PHE A 121 18.70 14.42 16.28
CA PHE A 121 17.28 14.59 16.58
C PHE A 121 17.05 15.27 17.95
N MET A 122 17.77 14.83 18.98
CA MET A 122 17.64 15.41 20.33
C MET A 122 18.15 16.85 20.39
N ASP A 123 19.23 17.17 19.68
CA ASP A 123 19.76 18.54 19.58
C ASP A 123 18.80 19.45 18.81
N TYR A 124 18.24 18.98 17.69
CA TYR A 124 17.18 19.69 16.98
C TYR A 124 15.96 19.92 17.87
N ALA A 125 15.52 18.92 18.64
CA ALA A 125 14.35 19.05 19.49
C ALA A 125 14.51 20.14 20.56
N LYS A 126 15.71 20.29 21.15
CA LYS A 126 16.02 21.36 22.11
C LYS A 126 15.95 22.76 21.50
N GLU A 127 16.38 22.88 20.25
CA GLU A 127 16.46 24.17 19.55
C GLU A 127 15.14 24.55 18.86
N ALA A 128 14.35 23.56 18.45
CA ALA A 128 13.09 23.76 17.76
C ALA A 128 11.96 24.21 18.69
N ALA A 129 12.04 23.86 19.97
CA ALA A 129 11.09 24.27 20.99
C ALA A 129 11.74 24.20 22.37
N ASP A 130 11.33 25.10 23.26
CA ASP A 130 11.73 25.10 24.67
C ASP A 130 10.94 24.00 25.42
N PHE A 131 11.24 22.74 25.11
CA PHE A 131 10.61 21.59 25.75
C PHE A 131 11.12 21.42 27.19
N ASP A 132 10.19 21.14 28.11
CA ASP A 132 10.56 20.78 29.47
C ASP A 132 11.29 19.43 29.53
N GLU A 133 12.08 19.21 30.59
CA GLU A 133 12.84 17.98 30.81
C GLU A 133 11.97 16.69 30.71
N PRO A 134 10.74 16.64 31.26
CA PRO A 134 9.85 15.49 31.06
C PRO A 134 9.49 15.21 29.60
N THR A 135 9.30 16.24 28.77
CA THR A 135 9.02 16.09 27.34
C THR A 135 10.25 15.60 26.59
N MET A 136 11.42 16.16 26.87
CA MET A 136 12.69 15.71 26.30
C MET A 136 12.98 14.25 26.62
N GLU A 137 12.76 13.83 27.87
CA GLU A 137 12.91 12.45 28.31
C GLU A 137 11.86 11.51 27.66
N PHE A 138 10.65 12.00 27.40
CA PHE A 138 9.65 11.25 26.66
C PHE A 138 10.09 11.02 25.21
N LEU A 139 10.54 12.06 24.50
CA LEU A 139 11.04 11.98 23.13
C LEU A 139 12.21 10.99 23.02
N ARG A 140 13.18 11.08 23.94
CA ARG A 140 14.32 10.15 24.02
C ARG A 140 13.87 8.70 24.14
N LYS A 141 12.96 8.40 25.08
CA LYS A 141 12.42 7.04 25.29
C LYS A 141 11.68 6.49 24.07
N ILE A 142 10.95 7.34 23.36
CA ILE A 142 10.26 6.93 22.13
C ILE A 142 11.27 6.64 21.02
N MET A 143 12.27 7.50 20.83
CA MET A 143 13.33 7.31 19.84
C MET A 143 14.08 5.97 20.05
N GLU A 144 14.49 5.68 21.28
CA GLU A 144 15.19 4.42 21.63
C GLU A 144 14.36 3.15 21.36
N ARG A 145 13.02 3.27 21.40
CA ARG A 145 12.09 2.13 21.21
C ARG A 145 11.42 2.11 19.84
N SER A 146 11.65 3.13 19.03
CA SER A 146 10.97 3.34 17.75
C SER A 146 11.33 2.29 16.70
N GLY A 147 12.53 1.70 16.83
CA GLY A 147 13.12 0.79 15.84
C GLY A 147 13.84 1.50 14.70
N LEU A 148 13.99 2.83 14.73
CA LEU A 148 14.77 3.62 13.78
C LEU A 148 16.26 3.52 14.10
N GLY A 149 17.09 3.32 13.09
CA GLY A 149 18.55 3.39 13.19
C GLY A 149 19.09 4.81 12.96
N ASP A 150 20.40 4.96 13.11
CA ASP A 150 21.08 6.26 13.03
C ASP A 150 21.29 6.78 11.59
N GLU A 151 20.92 5.99 10.58
CA GLU A 151 21.07 6.38 9.17
C GLU A 151 19.80 6.96 8.53
N THR A 152 18.75 7.20 9.31
CA THR A 152 17.50 7.75 8.80
C THR A 152 17.67 9.19 8.30
N GLY A 153 16.91 9.59 7.27
CA GLY A 153 17.00 10.93 6.69
C GLY A 153 16.05 11.94 7.34
N ALA A 154 16.50 13.19 7.49
CA ALA A 154 15.67 14.34 7.88
C ALA A 154 15.76 15.45 6.81
N PRO A 155 14.72 16.27 6.62
CA PRO A 155 14.73 17.35 5.64
C PRO A 155 15.82 18.39 5.94
N PRO A 156 16.34 19.12 4.93
CA PRO A 156 17.39 20.13 5.13
C PRO A 156 17.09 21.15 6.24
N SER A 157 15.82 21.53 6.41
CA SER A 157 15.39 22.47 7.45
C SER A 157 15.65 21.97 8.87
N MET A 158 15.72 20.65 9.06
CA MET A 158 16.00 20.02 10.35
C MET A 158 17.50 19.94 10.67
N HIS A 159 18.36 20.29 9.71
CA HIS A 159 19.83 20.37 9.92
C HIS A 159 20.31 21.80 10.18
N CYS A 160 19.40 22.78 10.18
CA CYS A 160 19.72 24.18 10.43
C CYS A 160 19.52 24.54 11.91
N PHE A 161 20.51 25.24 12.48
CA PHE A 161 20.47 25.74 13.86
C PHE A 161 20.64 27.26 13.88
N PRO A 162 19.65 28.05 14.35
CA PRO A 162 18.34 27.61 14.86
C PRO A 162 17.41 27.09 13.74
N PRO A 163 16.44 26.21 14.06
CA PRO A 163 15.43 25.74 13.11
C PRO A 163 14.63 26.88 12.48
N ARG A 164 14.50 26.88 11.15
CA ARG A 164 13.76 27.91 10.40
C ARG A 164 12.77 27.27 9.42
N PRO A 165 11.72 26.58 9.92
CA PRO A 165 10.69 26.05 9.04
C PRO A 165 9.98 27.19 8.32
N SER A 166 9.80 27.06 7.01
CA SER A 166 9.10 28.04 6.19
C SER A 166 8.44 27.35 5.00
N MET A 167 7.49 28.04 4.35
CA MET A 167 6.89 27.56 3.10
C MET A 167 7.97 27.34 2.02
N ALA A 168 9.02 28.16 1.98
CA ALA A 168 10.12 28.01 1.04
C ALA A 168 10.93 26.74 1.32
N ALA A 169 11.27 26.48 2.58
CA ALA A 169 11.97 25.27 2.98
C ALA A 169 11.12 24.00 2.74
N ALA A 170 9.81 24.06 3.00
CA ALA A 170 8.90 22.94 2.71
C ALA A 170 8.81 22.66 1.20
N ARG A 171 8.77 23.70 0.35
CA ARG A 171 8.86 23.53 -1.10
C ARG A 171 10.18 22.91 -1.52
N GLN A 172 11.30 23.35 -0.93
CA GLN A 172 12.62 22.79 -1.21
C GLN A 172 12.68 21.30 -0.86
N GLU A 173 12.17 20.88 0.30
CA GLU A 173 12.04 19.47 0.68
C GLU A 173 11.21 18.69 -0.37
N ALA A 174 10.03 19.20 -0.71
CA ALA A 174 9.15 18.55 -1.67
C ALA A 174 9.82 18.40 -3.05
N GLU A 175 10.49 19.44 -3.54
CA GLU A 175 11.23 19.41 -4.82
C GLU A 175 12.37 18.42 -4.80
N LEU A 176 13.17 18.42 -3.73
CA LEU A 176 14.29 17.51 -3.55
C LEU A 176 13.85 16.04 -3.67
N VAL A 177 12.80 15.66 -2.94
CA VAL A 177 12.28 14.29 -2.93
C VAL A 177 11.57 13.95 -4.23
N MET A 178 10.69 14.84 -4.73
CA MET A 178 9.95 14.63 -5.98
C MET A 178 10.89 14.45 -7.15
N PHE A 179 11.84 15.37 -7.32
CA PHE A 179 12.71 15.36 -8.48
C PHE A 179 13.73 14.23 -8.40
N GLY A 180 14.34 13.99 -7.24
CA GLY A 180 15.29 12.89 -7.07
C GLY A 180 14.71 11.51 -7.42
N ALA A 181 13.49 11.21 -6.98
CA ALA A 181 12.85 9.92 -7.31
C ALA A 181 12.36 9.86 -8.77
N LEU A 182 11.79 10.96 -9.30
CA LEU A 182 11.27 10.99 -10.67
C LEU A 182 12.39 10.96 -11.72
N ASP A 183 13.50 11.67 -11.49
CA ASP A 183 14.68 11.63 -12.36
C ASP A 183 15.21 10.19 -12.46
N THR A 184 15.32 9.51 -11.33
CA THR A 184 15.72 8.10 -11.26
C THR A 184 14.74 7.19 -12.03
N LEU A 185 13.44 7.37 -11.84
CA LEU A 185 12.41 6.59 -12.52
C LEU A 185 12.45 6.78 -14.04
N PHE A 186 12.56 8.03 -14.52
CA PHE A 186 12.61 8.31 -15.96
C PHE A 186 13.90 7.81 -16.58
N ALA A 187 15.03 7.91 -15.88
CA ALA A 187 16.30 7.35 -16.32
C ALA A 187 16.25 5.81 -16.42
N SER A 188 15.73 5.11 -15.41
CA SER A 188 15.69 3.63 -15.40
C SER A 188 14.71 3.06 -16.42
N THR A 189 13.64 3.79 -16.73
CA THR A 189 12.58 3.33 -17.63
C THR A 189 12.74 3.82 -19.07
N ASN A 190 13.55 4.85 -19.31
CA ASN A 190 13.65 5.52 -20.61
C ASN A 190 12.26 5.97 -21.15
N VAL A 191 11.32 6.25 -20.25
CA VAL A 191 10.00 6.82 -20.60
C VAL A 191 10.11 8.33 -20.48
N LYS A 192 9.76 9.05 -21.55
CA LYS A 192 9.84 10.51 -21.55
C LYS A 192 8.72 11.08 -20.67
N PRO A 193 8.97 12.12 -19.87
CA PRO A 193 7.92 12.74 -19.07
C PRO A 193 6.70 13.22 -19.87
N ARG A 194 6.91 13.60 -21.14
CA ARG A 194 5.83 13.98 -22.07
C ARG A 194 4.88 12.82 -22.44
N ASP A 195 5.32 11.58 -22.32
CA ASP A 195 4.50 10.38 -22.60
C ASP A 195 3.57 10.03 -21.44
N ILE A 196 3.79 10.61 -20.26
CA ILE A 196 2.97 10.39 -19.07
C ILE A 196 1.62 11.08 -19.25
N GLY A 197 0.55 10.30 -19.09
CA GLY A 197 -0.80 10.80 -19.27
C GLY A 197 -1.64 10.96 -18.04
N ILE A 198 -1.26 10.29 -16.96
CA ILE A 198 -1.92 10.35 -15.67
C ILE A 198 -0.82 10.59 -14.63
N LEU A 199 -1.02 11.57 -13.75
CA LEU A 199 -0.14 11.85 -12.62
C LEU A 199 -0.97 11.87 -11.35
N VAL A 200 -0.66 11.01 -10.40
CA VAL A 200 -1.29 11.01 -9.07
C VAL A 200 -0.20 11.25 -8.05
N VAL A 201 -0.29 12.37 -7.34
CA VAL A 201 0.63 12.73 -6.26
C VAL A 201 -0.12 12.66 -4.94
N ASN A 202 0.50 12.08 -3.92
CA ASN A 202 -0.02 12.13 -2.56
C ASN A 202 1.02 12.62 -1.56
N CYS A 203 0.60 13.58 -0.72
CA CYS A 203 1.29 14.13 0.44
C CYS A 203 0.21 14.63 1.39
N SER A 204 0.23 14.20 2.66
CA SER A 204 -0.92 14.43 3.54
C SER A 204 -0.95 15.84 4.09
N LEU A 205 0.19 16.34 4.55
CA LEU A 205 0.30 17.53 5.40
C LEU A 205 0.95 18.73 4.70
N PHE A 206 1.35 18.61 3.44
CA PHE A 206 1.83 19.74 2.64
C PHE A 206 1.08 19.83 1.31
N ASN A 207 0.13 20.77 1.28
CA ASN A 207 -0.79 21.01 0.17
C ASN A 207 -0.72 22.48 -0.28
N PRO A 208 0.41 22.91 -0.89
CA PRO A 208 0.59 24.30 -1.30
C PRO A 208 -0.29 24.66 -2.51
N THR A 209 -0.44 25.97 -2.75
CA THR A 209 -0.91 26.53 -4.03
C THR A 209 0.27 27.19 -4.73
N PRO A 210 0.63 26.82 -5.98
CA PRO A 210 0.09 25.71 -6.77
C PRO A 210 0.45 24.33 -6.19
N SER A 211 -0.30 23.30 -6.59
CA SER A 211 -0.19 21.92 -6.08
C SER A 211 1.13 21.23 -6.43
N LEU A 212 1.44 20.14 -5.73
CA LEU A 212 2.64 19.33 -6.01
C LEU A 212 2.61 18.72 -7.42
N THR A 213 1.43 18.32 -7.91
CA THR A 213 1.27 17.90 -9.31
C THR A 213 1.67 18.98 -10.30
N ALA A 214 1.28 20.23 -10.04
CA ALA A 214 1.63 21.36 -10.91
C ALA A 214 3.14 21.64 -10.89
N MET A 215 3.79 21.49 -9.73
CA MET A 215 5.26 21.59 -9.61
C MET A 215 5.97 20.56 -10.49
N ILE A 216 5.55 19.28 -10.45
CA ILE A 216 6.08 18.21 -11.29
C ILE A 216 5.84 18.50 -12.78
N ILE A 217 4.60 18.84 -13.15
CA ILE A 217 4.24 19.14 -14.55
C ILE A 217 5.08 20.28 -15.11
N ASN A 218 5.28 21.35 -14.32
CA ASN A 218 6.09 22.49 -14.71
C ASN A 218 7.58 22.14 -14.82
N LYS A 219 8.13 21.37 -13.88
CA LYS A 219 9.55 20.96 -13.90
C LYS A 219 9.87 20.14 -15.15
N TYR A 220 9.07 19.12 -15.43
CA TYR A 220 9.34 18.15 -16.51
C TYR A 220 8.73 18.51 -17.86
N LYS A 221 8.04 19.66 -17.95
CA LYS A 221 7.34 20.11 -19.16
C LYS A 221 6.47 19.00 -19.76
N MET A 222 5.67 18.38 -18.90
CA MET A 222 4.74 17.31 -19.26
C MET A 222 3.66 17.84 -20.24
N ARG A 223 2.97 16.92 -20.92
CA ARG A 223 1.97 17.25 -21.93
C ARG A 223 0.79 18.06 -21.36
N GLY A 224 0.26 19.01 -22.15
CA GLY A 224 -0.80 19.92 -21.71
C GLY A 224 -2.17 19.28 -21.40
N ASN A 225 -2.43 18.06 -21.88
CA ASN A 225 -3.67 17.32 -21.62
C ASN A 225 -3.54 16.25 -20.53
N ILE A 226 -2.47 16.31 -19.72
CA ILE A 226 -2.25 15.37 -18.61
C ILE A 226 -3.42 15.40 -17.61
N LYS A 227 -3.80 14.21 -17.08
CA LYS A 227 -4.77 14.11 -15.99
C LYS A 227 -4.01 14.05 -14.67
N SER A 228 -4.05 15.13 -13.90
CA SER A 228 -3.31 15.23 -12.64
C SER A 228 -4.20 15.28 -11.41
N PHE A 229 -3.86 14.53 -10.37
CA PHE A 229 -4.60 14.44 -9.12
C PHE A 229 -3.66 14.61 -7.93
N ASN A 230 -3.97 15.55 -7.03
CA ASN A 230 -3.22 15.78 -5.80
C ASN A 230 -4.06 15.30 -4.61
N LEU A 231 -3.63 14.24 -3.92
CA LEU A 231 -4.32 13.65 -2.78
C LEU A 231 -3.67 14.10 -1.47
N SER A 232 -4.47 14.64 -0.54
CA SER A 232 -4.02 15.10 0.79
C SER A 232 -4.91 14.56 1.92
N GLY A 233 -4.46 14.67 3.17
CA GLY A 233 -5.22 14.27 4.36
C GLY A 233 -5.53 12.76 4.49
N MET A 234 -4.89 11.89 3.71
CA MET A 234 -5.18 10.45 3.70
C MET A 234 -4.22 9.59 4.53
N GLY A 235 -3.09 10.17 4.97
CA GLY A 235 -2.07 9.51 5.79
C GLY A 235 -1.32 8.41 5.05
N CYS A 236 -0.65 7.53 5.79
CA CYS A 236 0.31 6.57 5.24
C CYS A 236 -0.27 5.49 4.30
N SER A 237 -1.60 5.34 4.21
CA SER A 237 -2.22 4.42 3.23
C SER A 237 -2.46 5.06 1.86
N ALA A 238 -2.15 6.35 1.69
CA ALA A 238 -2.42 7.12 0.48
C ALA A 238 -1.72 6.56 -0.76
N GLY A 239 -0.56 5.91 -0.62
CA GLY A 239 0.15 5.29 -1.74
C GLY A 239 -0.69 4.21 -2.43
N VAL A 240 -1.32 3.32 -1.65
CA VAL A 240 -2.21 2.27 -2.21
C VAL A 240 -3.49 2.89 -2.79
N ILE A 241 -4.02 3.95 -2.17
CA ILE A 241 -5.19 4.68 -2.70
C ILE A 241 -4.84 5.31 -4.06
N ALA A 242 -3.64 5.87 -4.19
CA ALA A 242 -3.17 6.48 -5.43
C ALA A 242 -2.96 5.44 -6.54
N ILE A 243 -2.46 4.25 -6.20
CA ILE A 243 -2.41 3.11 -7.13
C ILE A 243 -3.83 2.71 -7.59
N ASP A 244 -4.81 2.67 -6.69
CA ASP A 244 -6.20 2.35 -7.03
C ASP A 244 -6.79 3.35 -8.02
N LEU A 245 -6.59 4.65 -7.76
CA LEU A 245 -7.03 5.74 -8.64
C LEU A 245 -6.34 5.65 -10.00
N ALA A 246 -5.01 5.46 -10.02
CA ALA A 246 -4.27 5.32 -11.27
C ALA A 246 -4.71 4.09 -12.08
N LYS A 247 -5.00 2.97 -11.41
CA LYS A 247 -5.56 1.75 -12.02
C LYS A 247 -6.90 2.05 -12.67
N ASP A 248 -7.82 2.74 -12.00
CA ASP A 248 -9.14 3.09 -12.57
C ASP A 248 -8.99 4.04 -13.76
N MET A 249 -8.13 5.07 -13.66
CA MET A 249 -7.84 5.98 -14.78
C MET A 249 -7.22 5.23 -15.98
N LEU A 250 -6.35 4.24 -15.74
CA LEU A 250 -5.79 3.40 -16.79
C LEU A 250 -6.81 2.38 -17.36
N GLN A 251 -7.88 2.04 -16.66
CA GLN A 251 -8.97 1.26 -17.29
C GLN A 251 -9.70 2.10 -18.33
N VAL A 252 -9.92 3.38 -18.04
CA VAL A 252 -10.60 4.34 -18.94
C VAL A 252 -9.69 4.77 -20.10
N HIS A 253 -8.45 5.20 -19.81
CA HIS A 253 -7.53 5.73 -20.81
C HIS A 253 -6.61 4.65 -21.38
N ARG A 254 -6.89 4.22 -22.61
CA ARG A 254 -6.16 3.16 -23.32
C ARG A 254 -4.73 3.57 -23.67
N ASN A 255 -3.82 2.60 -23.72
CA ASN A 255 -2.45 2.74 -24.21
C ASN A 255 -1.69 3.92 -23.58
N ASN A 256 -1.70 4.03 -22.25
CA ASN A 256 -1.23 5.20 -21.53
C ASN A 256 -0.31 4.81 -20.36
N TYR A 257 0.49 5.78 -19.93
CA TYR A 257 1.30 5.70 -18.72
C TYR A 257 0.67 6.50 -17.58
N ALA A 258 0.77 5.98 -16.37
CA ALA A 258 0.46 6.70 -15.15
C ALA A 258 1.68 6.72 -14.22
N VAL A 259 1.97 7.88 -13.64
CA VAL A 259 2.94 8.00 -12.55
C VAL A 259 2.19 8.21 -11.25
N VAL A 260 2.52 7.40 -10.25
CA VAL A 260 2.09 7.60 -8.87
C VAL A 260 3.29 8.04 -8.06
N PHE A 261 3.22 9.24 -7.48
CA PHE A 261 4.24 9.76 -6.59
C PHE A 261 3.69 9.87 -5.16
N SER A 262 4.45 9.38 -4.19
CA SER A 262 4.08 9.34 -2.77
C SER A 262 5.20 9.93 -1.93
N THR A 263 4.89 10.86 -1.04
CA THR A 263 5.83 11.44 -0.08
C THR A 263 5.09 11.98 1.14
N GLU A 264 5.82 12.42 2.15
CA GLU A 264 5.30 13.29 3.20
C GLU A 264 6.30 14.41 3.45
N ASN A 265 5.80 15.61 3.68
CA ASN A 265 6.64 16.76 3.99
C ASN A 265 6.71 16.94 5.51
N MET A 266 7.92 17.02 6.04
CA MET A 266 8.14 17.14 7.47
C MET A 266 8.43 18.57 7.92
N THR A 267 8.97 19.42 7.03
CA THR A 267 9.50 20.75 7.37
C THR A 267 8.54 21.59 8.22
N GLN A 268 7.26 21.65 7.86
CA GLN A 268 6.27 22.49 8.56
C GLN A 268 5.42 21.75 9.59
N ASN A 269 5.62 20.44 9.75
CA ASN A 269 4.73 19.58 10.53
C ASN A 269 5.37 19.12 11.84
N TRP A 270 6.43 19.80 12.29
CA TRP A 270 7.02 19.59 13.60
C TRP A 270 6.09 20.14 14.70
N TYR A 271 5.64 19.26 15.59
CA TYR A 271 4.85 19.69 16.74
C TYR A 271 5.75 20.24 17.85
N SER A 272 5.51 21.48 18.27
CA SER A 272 6.32 22.20 19.27
C SER A 272 5.66 22.32 20.66
N GLY A 273 4.55 21.62 20.90
CA GLY A 273 3.88 21.58 22.20
C GLY A 273 4.23 20.33 23.01
N THR A 274 3.57 20.13 24.16
CA THR A 274 3.92 19.07 25.12
C THR A 274 2.93 17.90 25.13
N GLU A 275 1.90 17.92 24.28
CA GLU A 275 0.93 16.82 24.19
C GLU A 275 1.57 15.54 23.64
N LYS A 276 1.65 14.52 24.50
CA LYS A 276 2.35 13.25 24.20
C LYS A 276 1.80 12.52 22.99
N SER A 277 0.49 12.60 22.71
CA SER A 277 -0.12 11.96 21.55
C SER A 277 0.32 12.58 20.22
N MET A 278 0.74 13.85 20.22
CA MET A 278 1.20 14.58 19.05
C MET A 278 2.71 14.46 18.85
N LEU A 279 3.49 14.41 19.95
CA LEU A 279 4.95 14.28 19.94
C LEU A 279 5.46 12.98 19.30
N ILE A 280 4.66 11.91 19.29
CA ILE A 280 5.05 10.62 18.68
C ILE A 280 5.37 10.79 17.19
N SER A 281 4.67 11.68 16.49
CA SER A 281 4.88 11.92 15.06
C SER A 281 6.29 12.44 14.77
N ASN A 282 6.81 13.37 15.57
CA ASN A 282 8.16 13.91 15.46
C ASN A 282 9.22 12.78 15.49
N CYS A 283 9.05 11.77 16.34
CA CYS A 283 10.03 10.69 16.48
C CYS A 283 10.03 9.70 15.31
N LEU A 284 8.88 9.43 14.68
CA LEU A 284 8.72 8.32 13.74
C LEU A 284 8.97 8.72 12.28
N PHE A 285 8.46 9.88 11.87
CA PHE A 285 8.49 10.26 10.46
C PHE A 285 9.90 10.61 10.01
N ARG A 286 10.23 10.24 8.77
CA ARG A 286 11.53 10.49 8.15
C ARG A 286 11.36 10.85 6.68
N LEU A 287 12.37 11.55 6.16
CA LEU A 287 12.40 12.03 4.78
C LEU A 287 12.39 10.84 3.80
N GLY A 288 11.45 10.85 2.86
CA GLY A 288 11.38 9.83 1.83
C GLY A 288 10.28 10.05 0.81
N GLY A 289 10.34 9.29 -0.27
CA GLY A 289 9.33 9.32 -1.31
C GLY A 289 9.53 8.23 -2.34
N SER A 290 8.47 7.91 -3.09
CA SER A 290 8.52 6.93 -4.16
C SER A 290 7.80 7.42 -5.41
N ALA A 291 8.37 7.11 -6.57
CA ALA A 291 7.80 7.33 -7.88
C ALA A 291 7.56 5.97 -8.56
N VAL A 292 6.34 5.71 -9.00
CA VAL A 292 5.92 4.41 -9.55
C VAL A 292 5.37 4.60 -10.96
N LEU A 293 5.93 3.89 -11.93
CA LEU A 293 5.46 3.91 -13.32
C LEU A 293 4.52 2.74 -13.59
N LEU A 294 3.25 3.05 -13.86
CA LEU A 294 2.23 2.10 -14.27
C LEU A 294 1.92 2.23 -15.77
N SER A 295 1.58 1.10 -16.40
CA SER A 295 1.21 1.03 -17.81
C SER A 295 0.03 0.09 -18.03
N ASN A 296 -0.83 0.41 -19.00
CA ASN A 296 -1.80 -0.54 -19.55
C ASN A 296 -1.51 -0.92 -21.01
N LYS A 297 -0.32 -0.56 -21.52
CA LYS A 297 0.11 -0.88 -22.89
C LYS A 297 0.45 -2.36 -22.99
N SER A 298 -0.04 -3.03 -24.03
CA SER A 298 0.24 -4.46 -24.25
C SER A 298 1.73 -4.75 -24.42
N GLY A 299 2.45 -3.85 -25.12
CA GLY A 299 3.90 -3.97 -25.35
C GLY A 299 4.74 -3.89 -24.07
N ASP A 300 4.24 -3.27 -23.01
CA ASP A 300 5.01 -3.12 -21.76
C ASP A 300 5.03 -4.40 -20.91
N ARG A 301 4.21 -5.41 -21.24
CA ARG A 301 4.15 -6.66 -20.47
C ARG A 301 5.53 -7.32 -20.33
N GLY A 302 6.35 -7.32 -21.38
CA GLY A 302 7.66 -7.98 -21.38
C GLY A 302 8.71 -7.27 -20.52
N ARG A 303 8.65 -5.94 -20.47
CA ARG A 303 9.60 -5.13 -19.67
C ARG A 303 9.19 -4.95 -18.22
N SER A 304 7.90 -5.08 -17.91
CA SER A 304 7.36 -4.80 -16.58
C SER A 304 7.84 -5.79 -15.51
N LYS A 305 8.03 -5.28 -14.29
CA LYS A 305 8.38 -6.10 -13.12
C LYS A 305 7.18 -6.87 -12.59
N TYR A 306 6.05 -6.16 -12.42
CA TYR A 306 4.87 -6.71 -11.78
C TYR A 306 3.60 -6.45 -12.57
N LYS A 307 2.56 -7.21 -12.24
CA LYS A 307 1.18 -7.00 -12.65
C LYS A 307 0.33 -6.77 -11.41
N LEU A 308 -0.50 -5.73 -11.43
CA LEU A 308 -1.50 -5.51 -10.39
C LEU A 308 -2.64 -6.51 -10.54
N ILE A 309 -2.91 -7.27 -9.49
CA ILE A 309 -3.97 -8.30 -9.46
C ILE A 309 -5.20 -7.77 -8.75
N HIS A 310 -5.06 -7.32 -7.51
CA HIS A 310 -6.15 -6.81 -6.70
C HIS A 310 -5.76 -5.55 -5.93
N VAL A 311 -6.73 -4.68 -5.73
CA VAL A 311 -6.66 -3.59 -4.75
C VAL A 311 -7.92 -3.64 -3.92
N VAL A 312 -7.77 -3.64 -2.60
CA VAL A 312 -8.89 -3.71 -1.64
C VAL A 312 -8.79 -2.53 -0.69
N ARG A 313 -9.85 -1.74 -0.63
CA ARG A 313 -9.96 -0.57 0.24
C ARG A 313 -10.94 -0.82 1.38
N THR A 314 -10.51 -0.48 2.58
CA THR A 314 -11.39 -0.44 3.76
C THR A 314 -11.35 0.95 4.35
N HIS A 315 -12.53 1.55 4.52
CA HIS A 315 -12.72 2.85 5.12
C HIS A 315 -13.59 2.72 6.36
N CYS A 316 -13.06 3.14 7.50
CA CYS A 316 -13.73 3.03 8.80
C CYS A 316 -14.26 4.37 9.32
N GLY A 317 -14.15 5.47 8.56
CA GLY A 317 -14.52 6.81 9.05
C GLY A 317 -15.98 7.13 9.25
N ALA A 318 -16.89 6.19 8.97
CA ALA A 318 -18.25 6.28 9.49
C ALA A 318 -18.33 5.98 11.00
N ASN A 319 -17.26 5.46 11.61
CA ASN A 319 -17.15 5.23 13.03
C ASN A 319 -16.35 6.36 13.68
N ASP A 320 -16.94 7.05 14.65
CA ASP A 320 -16.35 8.25 15.29
C ASP A 320 -14.98 8.00 15.91
N LYS A 321 -14.80 6.84 16.56
CA LYS A 321 -13.50 6.48 17.17
C LYS A 321 -12.44 6.29 16.08
N ALA A 322 -12.79 5.62 14.99
CA ALA A 322 -11.89 5.43 13.85
C ALA A 322 -11.59 6.77 13.14
N PHE A 323 -12.59 7.65 13.02
CA PHE A 323 -12.43 8.98 12.45
C PHE A 323 -11.47 9.85 13.26
N LYS A 324 -11.64 9.91 14.58
CA LYS A 324 -10.80 10.67 15.52
C LYS A 324 -9.49 9.96 15.89
N CYS A 325 -9.17 8.84 15.25
CA CYS A 325 -8.04 7.98 15.63
C CYS A 325 -6.67 8.63 15.34
N VAL A 326 -6.57 9.27 14.18
CA VAL A 326 -5.42 10.03 13.72
C VAL A 326 -5.98 11.32 13.19
N TYR A 327 -5.80 12.40 13.94
CA TYR A 327 -6.50 13.66 13.71
C TYR A 327 -5.54 14.83 13.84
N GLN A 328 -5.63 15.79 12.94
CA GLN A 328 -4.85 17.02 13.01
C GLN A 328 -5.69 18.06 13.77
N GLU A 329 -5.17 18.56 14.87
CA GLU A 329 -5.85 19.50 15.76
C GLU A 329 -4.86 20.46 16.41
N GLU A 330 -5.38 21.53 16.99
CA GLU A 330 -4.63 22.41 17.86
C GLU A 330 -4.63 21.84 19.28
N ASP A 331 -3.50 21.97 19.99
CA ASP A 331 -3.47 21.75 21.42
C ASP A 331 -4.11 22.92 22.19
N ASN A 332 -4.14 22.84 23.53
CA ASN A 332 -4.77 23.83 24.39
C ASN A 332 -4.12 25.24 24.30
N VAL A 333 -2.94 25.37 23.68
CA VAL A 333 -2.23 26.65 23.49
C VAL A 333 -2.17 27.06 22.01
N GLY A 334 -2.95 26.41 21.13
CA GLY A 334 -3.07 26.75 19.72
C GLY A 334 -1.95 26.20 18.82
N LYS A 335 -1.10 25.29 19.31
CA LYS A 335 -0.06 24.65 18.48
C LYS A 335 -0.67 23.47 17.72
N ILE A 336 -0.56 23.51 16.40
CA ILE A 336 -1.08 22.47 15.51
C ILE A 336 -0.19 21.22 15.60
N GLY A 337 -0.82 20.06 15.77
CA GLY A 337 -0.15 18.76 15.74
C GLY A 337 -1.05 17.65 15.20
N VAL A 338 -0.48 16.47 14.98
CA VAL A 338 -1.24 15.26 14.60
C VAL A 338 -1.33 14.34 15.81
N SER A 339 -2.51 14.28 16.41
CA SER A 339 -2.82 13.48 17.58
C SER A 339 -3.04 12.00 17.19
N LEU A 340 -2.31 11.11 17.87
CA LEU A 340 -2.50 9.66 17.75
C LEU A 340 -3.26 9.11 18.97
N SER A 341 -4.45 8.56 18.72
CA SER A 341 -5.29 7.97 19.76
C SER A 341 -4.63 6.73 20.39
N LYS A 342 -4.82 6.55 21.70
CA LYS A 342 -4.42 5.31 22.41
C LYS A 342 -5.15 4.06 21.91
N GLU A 343 -6.28 4.22 21.22
CA GLU A 343 -7.04 3.13 20.59
C GLU A 343 -6.53 2.77 19.18
N LEU A 344 -5.45 3.41 18.69
CA LEU A 344 -4.91 3.23 17.35
C LEU A 344 -4.71 1.76 16.96
N MET A 345 -4.08 0.96 17.82
CA MET A 345 -3.83 -0.45 17.53
C MET A 345 -5.14 -1.25 17.41
N ALA A 346 -6.14 -0.95 18.26
CA ALA A 346 -7.45 -1.59 18.20
C ALA A 346 -8.24 -1.24 16.94
N ILE A 347 -8.19 0.03 16.54
CA ILE A 347 -8.85 0.51 15.33
C ILE A 347 -8.15 -0.06 14.09
N ALA A 348 -6.81 -0.09 14.08
CA ALA A 348 -6.03 -0.68 13.00
C ALA A 348 -6.31 -2.18 12.84
N GLY A 349 -6.35 -2.94 13.94
CA GLY A 349 -6.70 -4.37 13.92
C GLY A 349 -8.11 -4.62 13.37
N ASN A 350 -9.09 -3.79 13.72
CA ASN A 350 -10.46 -3.89 13.19
C ASN A 350 -10.55 -3.52 11.69
N ALA A 351 -9.80 -2.51 11.26
CA ALA A 351 -9.73 -2.11 9.87
C ALA A 351 -9.04 -3.19 9.01
N LEU A 352 -7.92 -3.73 9.49
CA LEU A 352 -7.22 -4.86 8.89
C LEU A 352 -8.14 -6.06 8.74
N LYS A 353 -8.80 -6.46 9.83
CA LYS A 353 -9.74 -7.58 9.83
C LYS A 353 -10.79 -7.43 8.73
N THR A 354 -11.35 -6.24 8.57
CA THR A 354 -12.34 -5.93 7.52
C THR A 354 -11.72 -5.98 6.13
N ASN A 355 -10.47 -5.55 6.00
CA ASN A 355 -9.73 -5.60 4.75
C ASN A 355 -9.42 -7.06 4.32
N ILE A 356 -8.79 -7.85 5.19
CA ILE A 356 -8.43 -9.25 4.92
C ILE A 356 -9.68 -10.13 4.69
N THR A 357 -10.78 -9.80 5.34
CA THR A 357 -12.12 -10.36 5.09
C THR A 357 -12.54 -10.23 3.62
N THR A 358 -12.26 -9.07 3.02
CA THR A 358 -12.62 -8.77 1.63
C THR A 358 -11.58 -9.32 0.67
N LEU A 359 -10.30 -9.31 1.07
CA LEU A 359 -9.18 -9.79 0.28
C LEU A 359 -9.14 -11.33 0.18
N GLY A 360 -9.43 -12.04 1.27
CA GLY A 360 -9.29 -13.49 1.39
C GLY A 360 -9.90 -14.27 0.23
N PRO A 361 -11.19 -14.09 -0.10
CA PRO A 361 -11.84 -14.78 -1.21
C PRO A 361 -11.21 -14.52 -2.60
N LEU A 362 -10.46 -13.42 -2.76
CA LEU A 362 -9.81 -13.06 -4.01
C LEU A 362 -8.44 -13.73 -4.18
N VAL A 363 -7.80 -14.16 -3.08
CA VAL A 363 -6.38 -14.57 -3.10
C VAL A 363 -6.12 -15.94 -2.50
N LEU A 364 -6.98 -16.43 -1.61
CA LEU A 364 -6.78 -17.70 -0.91
C LEU A 364 -7.21 -18.89 -1.78
N PRO A 365 -6.55 -20.05 -1.63
CA PRO A 365 -7.01 -21.30 -2.24
C PRO A 365 -8.45 -21.66 -1.84
N ILE A 366 -9.15 -22.40 -2.70
CA ILE A 366 -10.54 -22.81 -2.44
C ILE A 366 -10.67 -23.64 -1.16
N SER A 367 -9.67 -24.47 -0.84
CA SER A 367 -9.62 -25.25 0.41
C SER A 367 -9.69 -24.37 1.66
N GLU A 368 -8.91 -23.30 1.68
CA GLU A 368 -8.87 -22.30 2.76
C GLU A 368 -10.18 -21.53 2.86
N GLN A 369 -10.75 -21.14 1.71
CA GLN A 369 -12.05 -20.46 1.67
C GLN A 369 -13.16 -21.36 2.22
N PHE A 370 -13.15 -22.65 1.88
CA PHE A 370 -14.09 -23.63 2.39
C PHE A 370 -13.96 -23.84 3.90
N LEU A 371 -12.73 -24.01 4.40
CA LEU A 371 -12.46 -24.19 5.84
C LEU A 371 -12.94 -22.97 6.64
N PHE A 372 -12.62 -21.77 6.15
CA PHE A 372 -13.09 -20.52 6.75
C PHE A 372 -14.62 -20.42 6.74
N PHE A 373 -15.26 -20.75 5.62
CA PHE A 373 -16.72 -20.73 5.48
C PHE A 373 -17.40 -21.73 6.42
N VAL A 374 -16.94 -22.98 6.48
CA VAL A 374 -17.47 -24.02 7.38
C VAL A 374 -17.34 -23.56 8.84
N THR A 375 -16.21 -22.98 9.22
CA THR A 375 -15.99 -22.47 10.59
C THR A 375 -16.97 -21.33 10.92
N LEU A 376 -17.23 -20.43 9.97
CA LEU A 376 -18.21 -19.36 10.13
C LEU A 376 -19.65 -19.90 10.28
N VAL A 377 -20.03 -20.89 9.46
CA VAL A 377 -21.35 -21.53 9.51
C VAL A 377 -21.53 -22.30 10.81
N ALA A 378 -20.54 -23.09 11.20
CA ALA A 378 -20.55 -23.85 12.45
C ALA A 378 -20.73 -22.92 13.66
N LYS A 379 -20.01 -21.79 13.69
CA LYS A 379 -20.18 -20.78 14.73
C LYS A 379 -21.58 -20.15 14.74
N LYS A 380 -22.18 -19.92 13.56
CA LYS A 380 -23.51 -19.31 13.44
C LYS A 380 -24.63 -20.26 13.85
N LEU A 381 -24.54 -21.53 13.46
CA LEU A 381 -25.60 -22.53 13.68
C LEU A 381 -25.52 -23.17 15.07
N PHE A 382 -24.31 -23.45 15.57
CA PHE A 382 -24.12 -24.21 16.82
C PHE A 382 -23.79 -23.33 18.03
N ASN A 383 -23.78 -22.01 17.88
CA ASN A 383 -23.41 -21.03 18.92
C ASN A 383 -22.12 -21.39 19.69
N ALA A 384 -21.24 -22.15 19.01
CA ALA A 384 -20.16 -22.84 19.67
C ALA A 384 -19.05 -21.84 20.02
N LYS A 385 -18.41 -22.03 21.19
CA LYS A 385 -17.20 -21.31 21.62
C LYS A 385 -15.96 -21.68 20.76
N ILE A 386 -16.15 -22.00 19.48
CA ILE A 386 -15.08 -22.31 18.54
C ILE A 386 -14.30 -21.03 18.29
N LYS A 387 -12.99 -21.07 18.50
CA LYS A 387 -12.07 -20.03 18.03
C LYS A 387 -12.15 -20.04 16.50
N PRO A 388 -12.73 -19.02 15.87
CA PRO A 388 -12.81 -18.92 14.43
C PRO A 388 -11.43 -18.80 13.82
N TYR A 389 -11.38 -19.37 12.64
CA TYR A 389 -10.20 -19.56 11.85
C TYR A 389 -9.72 -18.24 11.26
N VAL A 390 -8.44 -17.90 11.48
CA VAL A 390 -7.76 -16.84 10.73
C VAL A 390 -7.12 -17.53 9.52
N PRO A 391 -7.53 -17.20 8.28
CA PRO A 391 -6.99 -17.84 7.10
C PRO A 391 -5.49 -17.70 7.00
N ASP A 392 -4.82 -18.73 6.51
CA ASP A 392 -3.38 -18.68 6.33
C ASP A 392 -3.00 -17.92 5.06
N PHE A 393 -2.75 -16.61 5.21
CA PHE A 393 -2.33 -15.75 4.12
C PHE A 393 -0.92 -16.07 3.58
N LYS A 394 -0.12 -16.89 4.27
CA LYS A 394 1.17 -17.38 3.75
C LYS A 394 0.97 -18.32 2.55
N LEU A 395 -0.20 -18.92 2.42
CA LEU A 395 -0.57 -19.70 1.22
C LEU A 395 -0.91 -18.79 0.02
N ALA A 396 -1.38 -17.57 0.30
CA ALA A 396 -1.74 -16.61 -0.73
C ALA A 396 -0.56 -15.74 -1.19
N PHE A 397 0.46 -15.55 -0.37
CA PHE A 397 1.55 -14.61 -0.66
C PHE A 397 2.91 -15.15 -0.25
N GLU A 398 3.87 -15.01 -1.16
CA GLU A 398 5.28 -15.31 -0.90
C GLU A 398 5.98 -14.12 -0.22
N HIS A 399 5.52 -12.89 -0.47
CA HIS A 399 6.16 -11.66 0.01
C HIS A 399 5.18 -10.69 0.65
N PHE A 400 5.60 -10.04 1.74
CA PHE A 400 4.78 -9.11 2.52
C PHE A 400 5.50 -7.76 2.67
N CYS A 401 4.83 -6.70 2.22
CA CYS A 401 5.18 -5.31 2.48
C CYS A 401 4.16 -4.74 3.48
N ILE A 402 4.52 -4.74 4.76
CA ILE A 402 3.68 -4.18 5.83
C ILE A 402 4.20 -2.79 6.14
N HIS A 403 3.35 -1.79 5.91
CA HIS A 403 3.72 -0.39 6.13
C HIS A 403 4.48 -0.18 7.44
N ALA A 404 5.72 0.30 7.30
CA ALA A 404 6.61 0.71 8.39
C ALA A 404 6.14 1.98 9.13
N GLY A 405 4.92 1.96 9.69
CA GLY A 405 4.35 3.07 10.46
C GLY A 405 5.01 3.25 11.83
N GLY A 406 5.56 2.16 12.36
CA GLY A 406 6.26 2.09 13.64
C GLY A 406 6.35 0.64 14.09
N ARG A 407 7.28 0.35 15.00
CA ARG A 407 7.56 -1.01 15.47
C ARG A 407 6.31 -1.75 15.96
N GLY A 408 5.48 -1.09 16.78
CA GLY A 408 4.27 -1.70 17.34
C GLY A 408 3.25 -2.16 16.29
N VAL A 409 3.14 -1.48 15.14
CA VAL A 409 2.24 -1.88 14.05
C VAL A 409 2.73 -3.18 13.39
N ILE A 410 4.04 -3.29 13.19
CA ILE A 410 4.67 -4.47 12.58
C ILE A 410 4.55 -5.68 13.53
N ASP A 411 4.89 -5.50 14.81
CA ASP A 411 4.81 -6.54 15.84
C ASP A 411 3.38 -7.09 15.98
N GLU A 412 2.38 -6.20 15.95
CA GLU A 412 0.98 -6.58 16.08
C GLU A 412 0.47 -7.33 14.84
N LEU A 413 0.93 -6.94 13.64
CA LEU A 413 0.61 -7.66 12.42
C LEU A 413 1.26 -9.05 12.35
N GLU A 414 2.55 -9.15 12.72
CA GLU A 414 3.27 -10.42 12.79
C GLU A 414 2.51 -11.43 13.64
N LYS A 415 2.12 -11.00 14.84
CA LYS A 415 1.40 -11.81 15.82
C LYS A 415 0.00 -12.19 15.36
N ASN A 416 -0.80 -11.23 14.89
CA ASN A 416 -2.20 -11.48 14.54
C ASN A 416 -2.35 -12.32 13.28
N MET A 417 -1.39 -12.23 12.36
CA MET A 417 -1.39 -12.98 11.11
C MET A 417 -0.52 -14.24 11.16
N GLN A 418 0.10 -14.54 12.30
CA GLN A 418 0.99 -15.69 12.50
C GLN A 418 2.09 -15.77 11.44
N LEU A 419 2.67 -14.61 11.14
CA LEU A 419 3.76 -14.47 10.18
C LEU A 419 5.09 -14.85 10.84
N SER A 420 5.95 -15.52 10.09
CA SER A 420 7.35 -15.72 10.50
C SER A 420 8.18 -14.42 10.45
N PRO A 421 9.31 -14.35 11.17
CA PRO A 421 10.22 -13.20 11.14
C PRO A 421 10.67 -12.81 9.72
N LEU A 422 10.79 -13.79 8.82
CA LEU A 422 11.18 -13.55 7.42
C LEU A 422 10.15 -12.71 6.67
N HIS A 423 8.85 -12.88 6.93
CA HIS A 423 7.80 -12.10 6.24
C HIS A 423 7.79 -10.63 6.68
N VAL A 424 8.14 -10.35 7.93
CA VAL A 424 8.15 -8.97 8.46
C VAL A 424 9.53 -8.30 8.34
N GLU A 425 10.56 -9.04 7.93
CA GLU A 425 11.94 -8.57 7.81
C GLU A 425 12.03 -7.29 6.96
N ALA A 426 11.42 -7.27 5.77
CA ALA A 426 11.47 -6.10 4.89
C ALA A 426 10.91 -4.83 5.55
N SER A 427 9.84 -4.99 6.33
CA SER A 427 9.17 -3.90 7.05
C SER A 427 10.02 -3.39 8.22
N ARG A 428 10.59 -4.30 9.00
CA ARG A 428 11.49 -3.98 10.12
C ARG A 428 12.78 -3.31 9.65
N MET A 429 13.39 -3.84 8.60
CA MET A 429 14.64 -3.30 8.07
C MET A 429 14.39 -1.93 7.42
N THR A 430 13.27 -1.76 6.71
CA THR A 430 12.86 -0.45 6.17
C THR A 430 12.67 0.58 7.27
N LEU A 431 11.96 0.22 8.35
CA LEU A 431 11.78 1.10 9.51
C LEU A 431 13.13 1.48 10.12
N HIS A 432 14.06 0.53 10.24
CA HIS A 432 15.39 0.79 10.77
C HIS A 432 16.23 1.71 9.87
N ARG A 433 16.28 1.44 8.56
CA ARG A 433 17.14 2.17 7.63
C ARG A 433 16.61 3.53 7.24
N PHE A 434 15.29 3.64 7.03
CA PHE A 434 14.65 4.80 6.43
C PHE A 434 13.61 5.46 7.34
N GLY A 435 13.19 4.81 8.41
CA GLY A 435 12.11 5.29 9.27
C GLY A 435 10.73 5.22 8.61
N ASN A 436 9.76 5.93 9.20
CA ASN A 436 8.43 6.02 8.62
C ASN A 436 8.40 7.10 7.55
N THR A 437 8.55 6.71 6.28
CA THR A 437 8.42 7.61 5.11
C THR A 437 6.94 7.78 4.66
N SER A 438 5.99 7.62 5.58
CA SER A 438 4.55 7.71 5.31
C SER A 438 4.11 6.75 4.17
N SER A 439 3.41 7.27 3.17
CA SER A 439 2.83 6.51 2.07
C SER A 439 3.84 5.85 1.14
N SER A 440 5.12 6.22 1.19
CA SER A 440 6.15 5.56 0.38
C SER A 440 6.79 4.32 1.02
N SER A 441 6.61 4.06 2.32
CA SER A 441 7.37 3.00 3.04
C SER A 441 7.26 1.62 2.40
N ILE A 442 6.06 1.24 1.94
CA ILE A 442 5.79 -0.06 1.30
C ILE A 442 6.58 -0.29 0.00
N TRP A 443 7.13 0.76 -0.61
CA TRP A 443 7.99 0.69 -1.79
C TRP A 443 9.45 0.45 -1.42
N TYR A 444 9.92 0.99 -0.30
CA TYR A 444 11.24 0.66 0.25
C TYR A 444 11.28 -0.81 0.70
N GLU A 445 10.19 -1.33 1.25
CA GLU A 445 10.01 -2.75 1.60
C GLU A 445 10.09 -3.65 0.36
N LEU A 446 9.42 -3.25 -0.73
CA LEU A 446 9.53 -3.98 -2.00
C LEU A 446 10.96 -3.94 -2.55
N ALA A 447 11.60 -2.77 -2.49
CA ALA A 447 12.99 -2.59 -2.93
C ALA A 447 13.97 -3.45 -2.13
N TYR A 448 13.72 -3.63 -0.83
CA TYR A 448 14.52 -4.51 0.02
C TYR A 448 14.45 -5.97 -0.46
N MET A 449 13.24 -6.44 -0.77
CA MET A 449 13.05 -7.82 -1.23
C MET A 449 13.65 -8.07 -2.61
N GLU A 450 13.55 -7.08 -3.52
CA GLU A 450 14.29 -7.09 -4.78
C GLU A 450 15.81 -7.16 -4.53
N ALA A 451 16.34 -6.29 -3.67
CA ALA A 451 17.76 -6.21 -3.33
C ALA A 451 18.31 -7.50 -2.69
N LYS A 452 17.48 -8.23 -1.94
CA LYS A 452 17.82 -9.57 -1.43
C LYS A 452 17.82 -10.67 -2.49
N GLY A 453 17.43 -10.37 -3.73
CA GLY A 453 17.33 -11.37 -4.80
C GLY A 453 16.24 -12.42 -4.56
N ARG A 454 15.24 -12.11 -3.71
CA ARG A 454 14.20 -13.07 -3.31
C ARG A 454 13.02 -13.13 -4.28
N MET A 455 12.92 -12.17 -5.20
CA MET A 455 11.74 -12.00 -6.05
C MET A 455 11.79 -12.86 -7.33
N ARG A 456 10.98 -13.92 -7.38
CA ARG A 456 10.91 -14.87 -8.49
C ARG A 456 9.67 -14.65 -9.35
N LYS A 457 9.74 -15.09 -10.61
CA LYS A 457 8.58 -15.08 -11.51
C LYS A 457 7.45 -15.92 -10.92
N GLY A 458 6.25 -15.35 -10.86
CA GLY A 458 5.06 -16.01 -10.32
C GLY A 458 4.79 -15.71 -8.84
N ASP A 459 5.75 -15.12 -8.13
CA ASP A 459 5.56 -14.73 -6.74
C ASP A 459 4.47 -13.66 -6.60
N ARG A 460 3.66 -13.80 -5.56
CA ARG A 460 2.58 -12.90 -5.18
C ARG A 460 3.03 -12.07 -3.98
N ILE A 461 2.87 -10.75 -4.12
CA ILE A 461 3.31 -9.77 -3.13
C ILE A 461 2.08 -9.08 -2.60
N TRP A 462 1.99 -8.97 -1.28
CA TRP A 462 0.96 -8.19 -0.61
C TRP A 462 1.53 -6.95 0.05
N GLN A 463 1.09 -5.79 -0.42
CA GLN A 463 1.28 -4.50 0.24
C GLN A 463 0.07 -4.18 1.11
N VAL A 464 0.28 -3.86 2.38
CA VAL A 464 -0.77 -3.43 3.31
C VAL A 464 -0.35 -2.15 4.03
N ALA A 465 -1.23 -1.16 4.05
CA ALA A 465 -0.96 0.14 4.66
C ALA A 465 -2.18 0.72 5.40
N PHE A 466 -1.90 1.51 6.44
CA PHE A 466 -2.88 2.15 7.30
C PHE A 466 -2.80 3.67 7.21
N GLY A 467 -3.92 4.37 7.40
CA GLY A 467 -3.93 5.84 7.35
C GLY A 467 -5.12 6.44 8.10
N SER A 468 -5.14 7.77 8.22
CA SER A 468 -6.21 8.52 8.87
C SER A 468 -7.57 8.23 8.23
N GLY A 469 -8.65 8.41 8.98
CA GLY A 469 -10.01 8.14 8.51
C GLY A 469 -10.80 7.20 9.41
N PHE A 470 -10.36 6.07 9.94
CA PHE A 470 -9.16 5.26 9.68
C PHE A 470 -9.32 4.42 8.41
N LYS A 471 -8.23 4.17 7.69
CA LYS A 471 -8.22 3.40 6.43
C LYS A 471 -7.24 2.24 6.53
N CYS A 472 -7.59 1.10 5.93
CA CYS A 472 -6.68 -0.03 5.71
C CYS A 472 -6.81 -0.44 4.25
N ASN A 473 -5.70 -0.39 3.50
CA ASN A 473 -5.70 -0.65 2.07
C ASN A 473 -4.66 -1.71 1.72
N SER A 474 -5.02 -2.57 0.77
CA SER A 474 -4.20 -3.68 0.31
C SER A 474 -4.02 -3.62 -1.20
N ALA A 475 -2.79 -3.83 -1.68
CA ALA A 475 -2.48 -4.06 -3.09
C ALA A 475 -1.78 -5.41 -3.26
N VAL A 476 -2.21 -6.17 -4.27
CA VAL A 476 -1.65 -7.47 -4.60
C VAL A 476 -0.98 -7.41 -5.96
N TRP A 477 0.30 -7.76 -5.98
CA TRP A 477 1.12 -7.77 -7.18
C TRP A 477 1.53 -9.20 -7.52
N LEU A 478 1.74 -9.46 -8.81
CA LEU A 478 2.32 -10.70 -9.32
C LEU A 478 3.61 -10.38 -10.06
N ALA A 479 4.72 -11.00 -9.66
CA ALA A 479 5.99 -10.88 -10.36
C ALA A 479 5.91 -11.55 -11.74
N LEU A 480 6.17 -10.78 -12.81
CA LEU A 480 6.08 -11.26 -14.19
C LEU A 480 7.36 -11.94 -14.67
N LYS A 481 8.47 -11.73 -13.95
CA LYS A 481 9.82 -12.21 -14.23
C LYS A 481 10.58 -12.39 -12.93
N ASN A 482 11.77 -12.99 -13.00
CA ASN A 482 12.71 -12.93 -11.88
C ASN A 482 13.18 -11.48 -11.78
N VAL A 483 12.73 -10.78 -10.74
CA VAL A 483 12.92 -9.32 -10.65
C VAL A 483 14.30 -9.07 -10.07
N LYS A 484 15.13 -8.38 -10.85
CA LYS A 484 16.40 -7.83 -10.37
C LYS A 484 16.15 -6.46 -9.72
N PRO A 485 16.98 -6.06 -8.75
CA PRO A 485 16.96 -4.69 -8.22
C PRO A 485 17.13 -3.68 -9.36
N SER A 486 16.45 -2.54 -9.28
CA SER A 486 16.75 -1.41 -10.18
C SER A 486 18.17 -0.89 -9.93
N CYS A 487 18.81 -0.32 -10.95
CA CYS A 487 20.19 0.24 -10.90
C CYS A 487 20.39 1.44 -9.95
N SER A 488 19.35 1.83 -9.22
CA SER A 488 19.38 2.90 -8.22
C SER A 488 18.46 2.52 -7.06
N ASN A 489 18.48 1.24 -6.70
CA ASN A 489 17.70 0.72 -5.60
C ASN A 489 18.23 1.36 -4.30
N PRO A 490 17.37 1.88 -3.40
CA PRO A 490 17.82 2.57 -2.18
C PRO A 490 18.65 1.69 -1.23
N TRP A 491 18.65 0.37 -1.44
CA TRP A 491 19.41 -0.60 -0.65
C TRP A 491 20.74 -1.02 -1.27
N GLU A 492 21.04 -0.62 -2.50
CA GLU A 492 22.19 -1.13 -3.28
C GLU A 492 23.50 -1.12 -2.48
N ASP A 493 23.83 0.01 -1.86
CA ASP A 493 25.08 0.20 -1.13
C ASP A 493 25.12 -0.45 0.26
N CYS A 494 23.96 -0.89 0.79
CA CYS A 494 23.88 -1.33 2.18
C CYS A 494 23.20 -2.68 2.39
N ILE A 495 22.64 -3.32 1.36
CA ILE A 495 21.82 -4.53 1.51
C ILE A 495 22.58 -5.70 2.17
N HIS A 496 23.90 -5.75 1.99
CA HIS A 496 24.80 -6.75 2.58
C HIS A 496 24.92 -6.61 4.11
N LYS A 497 24.62 -5.45 4.68
CA LYS A 497 24.64 -5.17 6.12
C LYS A 497 23.34 -5.57 6.82
N TYR A 498 22.31 -5.94 6.06
CA TYR A 498 20.99 -6.31 6.57
C TYR A 498 20.76 -7.82 6.45
N PRO A 499 19.89 -8.44 7.25
CA PRO A 499 19.16 -7.84 8.36
C PRO A 499 20.08 -7.52 9.55
N VAL A 500 19.81 -6.41 10.23
CA VAL A 500 20.45 -6.10 11.51
C VAL A 500 19.70 -6.79 12.65
N LYS A 501 20.41 -7.15 13.72
CA LYS A 501 19.77 -7.61 14.95
C LYS A 501 19.14 -6.41 15.65
N LEU A 502 17.82 -6.38 15.70
CA LEU A 502 17.08 -5.38 16.46
C LEU A 502 17.02 -5.84 17.92
N ASN A 503 17.30 -4.94 18.85
CA ASN A 503 17.04 -5.18 20.27
C ASN A 503 15.52 -5.17 20.46
N LEU A 504 14.93 -6.37 20.44
CA LEU A 504 13.51 -6.59 20.66
C LEU A 504 13.16 -6.35 22.12
#